data_AF-A0A6G2DBZ5-F1
#
_entry.id   AF-A0A6G2DBZ5-F1
#
_cell.length_a   1.000
_cell.length_b   1.000
_cell.length_c   1.000
_cell.angle_alpha   90.00
_cell.angle_beta   90.00
_cell.angle_gamma   90.00
#
_symmetry.space_group_name_H-M   'P 1'
#
loop_
_entity.id
_entity.type
_entity.pdbx_description
1 polymer ?
#
loop_
_entity_poly.entity_id
_entity_poly.type
_entity_poly.pdbx_seq_one_letter_code
_entity_poly.pdbx_strand_id
1 'polypeptide(L)'
;RMHRDYHEGRLQLMSQDEYVRVICDQLEIIPKHIVIHRITGDAPRDMLIGPMWSLKKWEVLNSIEMEMRRRGSVQGCKAVKQEFENEKTT
;
A
#
# COMPACT_ATOMS: atom_id res chain seq x y z
N ARG A 1 -9.22 -2.46 -20.61
CA ARG A 1 -10.34 -1.70 -19.98
C ARG A 1 -9.80 -0.48 -19.22
N MET A 2 -8.99 -0.65 -18.17
CA MET A 2 -8.46 0.46 -17.35
C MET A 2 -7.67 1.52 -18.13
N HIS A 3 -6.81 1.13 -19.09
CA HIS A 3 -6.10 2.09 -19.96
C HIS A 3 -7.05 3.05 -20.69
N ARG A 4 -8.14 2.52 -21.25
CA ARG A 4 -9.15 3.32 -21.96
C ARG A 4 -9.91 4.23 -20.99
N ASP A 5 -10.32 3.70 -19.85
CA ASP A 5 -11.04 4.48 -18.83
C ASP A 5 -10.20 5.65 -18.30
N TYR A 6 -8.88 5.49 -18.19
CA TYR A 6 -7.95 6.57 -17.86
C TYR A 6 -7.91 7.66 -18.94
N HIS A 7 -7.73 7.27 -20.21
CA HIS A 7 -7.68 8.22 -21.33
C HIS A 7 -9.02 8.96 -21.52
N GLU A 8 -10.14 8.31 -21.21
CA GLU A 8 -11.49 8.89 -21.28
C GLU A 8 -11.89 9.60 -19.98
N GLY A 9 -10.98 9.75 -19.01
CA GLY A 9 -11.18 10.51 -17.78
C GLY A 9 -12.09 9.86 -16.73
N ARG A 10 -12.58 8.64 -16.97
CA ARG A 10 -13.42 7.87 -16.03
C ARG A 10 -12.62 7.22 -14.89
N LEU A 11 -11.31 7.05 -15.08
CA LEU A 11 -10.38 6.59 -14.07
C LEU A 11 -9.37 7.69 -13.80
N GLN A 12 -9.23 8.07 -12.54
CA GLN A 12 -8.23 9.04 -12.09
C GLN A 12 -7.16 8.31 -11.28
N LEU A 13 -5.90 8.69 -11.47
CA LEU A 13 -4.79 8.13 -10.70
C LEU A 13 -4.69 8.85 -9.35
N MET A 14 -4.31 8.10 -8.31
CA MET A 14 -4.07 8.68 -6.99
C MET A 14 -2.86 9.61 -7.00
N SER A 15 -2.95 10.69 -6.24
CA SER A 15 -1.78 11.41 -5.77
C SER A 15 -0.94 10.53 -4.84
N GLN A 16 0.34 10.89 -4.67
CA GLN A 16 1.22 10.19 -3.74
C GLN A 16 0.67 10.21 -2.31
N ASP A 17 0.13 11.35 -1.87
CA ASP A 17 -0.40 11.52 -0.52
C ASP A 17 -1.65 10.67 -0.26
N GLU A 18 -2.53 10.52 -1.25
CA GLU A 18 -3.66 9.60 -1.17
C GLU A 18 -3.19 8.15 -1.05
N TYR A 19 -2.24 7.74 -1.89
CA TYR A 19 -1.67 6.41 -1.85
C TYR A 19 -1.01 6.12 -0.49
N VAL A 20 -0.16 7.02 0.01
CA VAL A 20 0.52 6.90 1.30
C VAL A 20 -0.48 6.73 2.44
N ARG A 21 -1.56 7.54 2.45
CA ARG A 21 -2.62 7.43 3.46
C ARG A 21 -3.29 6.06 3.45
N VAL A 22 -3.68 5.58 2.25
CA VAL A 22 -4.32 4.26 2.08
C VAL A 22 -3.40 3.12 2.52
N ILE A 23 -2.11 3.18 2.17
CA ILE A 23 -1.15 2.16 2.61
C ILE A 23 -1.02 2.15 4.13
N CYS A 24 -0.90 3.30 4.78
CA CYS A 24 -0.81 3.36 6.24
C CYS A 24 -2.07 2.79 6.91
N ASP A 25 -3.26 3.12 6.40
CA ASP A 25 -4.52 2.57 6.91
C ASP A 25 -4.56 1.04 6.81
N GLN A 26 -4.06 0.47 5.71
CA GLN A 26 -3.95 -0.98 5.51
C GLN A 26 -2.93 -1.61 6.47
N LEU A 27 -1.74 -1.01 6.61
CA LEU A 27 -0.71 -1.51 7.52
C LEU A 27 -1.20 -1.60 8.96
N GLU A 28 -1.97 -0.61 9.41
CA GLU A 28 -2.52 -0.58 10.78
C GLU A 28 -3.45 -1.77 11.07
N ILE A 29 -4.18 -2.29 10.08
CA ILE A 29 -5.14 -3.40 10.25
C ILE A 29 -4.55 -4.78 9.95
N ILE A 30 -3.48 -4.86 9.15
CA ILE A 30 -2.82 -6.14 8.84
C ILE A 30 -2.14 -6.70 10.09
N PRO A 31 -2.47 -7.93 10.54
CA PRO A 31 -1.86 -8.51 11.73
C PRO A 31 -0.33 -8.54 11.72
N LYS A 32 0.28 -8.41 12.90
CA LYS A 32 1.75 -8.37 13.06
C LYS A 32 2.48 -9.63 12.62
N HIS A 33 1.81 -10.79 12.62
CA HIS A 33 2.41 -12.07 12.22
C HIS A 33 2.41 -12.25 10.70
N ILE A 34 1.73 -11.40 9.93
CA ILE A 34 1.73 -11.44 8.47
C ILE A 34 2.93 -10.64 7.94
N VAL A 35 3.74 -11.29 7.11
CA VAL A 35 4.86 -10.66 6.42
C VAL A 35 4.40 -10.08 5.09
N ILE A 36 4.62 -8.78 4.89
CA ILE A 36 4.32 -8.09 3.62
C ILE A 36 5.56 -8.13 2.74
N HIS A 37 5.49 -8.88 1.64
CA HIS A 37 6.63 -9.03 0.72
C HIS A 37 6.94 -7.77 -0.09
N ARG A 38 5.91 -7.01 -0.48
CA ARG A 38 6.05 -5.79 -1.29
C ARG A 38 4.98 -4.77 -0.91
N ILE A 39 5.40 -3.54 -0.69
CA ILE A 39 4.51 -2.39 -0.48
C ILE A 39 4.34 -1.62 -1.79
N THR A 40 5.43 -1.44 -2.54
CA THR A 40 5.44 -0.78 -3.85
C THR A 40 5.81 -1.77 -4.98
N GLY A 41 5.33 -1.49 -6.19
CA GLY A 41 5.68 -2.21 -7.42
C GLY A 41 6.69 -1.42 -8.26
N ASP A 42 7.45 -2.13 -9.10
CA ASP A 42 8.39 -1.55 -10.07
C ASP A 42 7.83 -1.80 -11.48
N ALA A 43 7.69 -0.74 -12.28
CA ALA A 43 7.23 -0.82 -13.66
C ALA A 43 8.31 -0.26 -14.61
N PRO A 44 8.52 -0.87 -15.80
CA PRO A 44 9.35 -0.27 -16.85
C PRO A 44 8.84 1.12 -17.20
N ARG A 45 9.76 2.10 -17.28
CA ARG A 45 9.41 3.52 -17.44
C ARG A 45 8.70 3.82 -18.76
N ASP A 46 9.09 3.11 -19.81
CA ASP A 46 8.53 3.17 -21.16
C ASP A 46 7.12 2.59 -21.26
N MET A 47 6.73 1.74 -20.31
CA MET A 47 5.39 1.13 -20.24
C MET A 47 4.48 1.78 -19.20
N LEU A 48 4.99 2.76 -18.42
CA LEU A 48 4.23 3.38 -17.34
C LEU A 48 3.34 4.51 -17.86
N ILE A 49 2.03 4.32 -17.74
CA ILE A 49 1.01 5.35 -18.01
C ILE A 49 1.03 6.44 -16.92
N GLY A 50 1.27 6.02 -15.68
CA GLY A 50 1.33 6.86 -14.49
C GLY A 50 0.90 6.09 -13.24
N PRO A 51 0.98 6.72 -12.06
CA PRO A 51 1.47 8.07 -11.82
C PRO A 51 3.00 8.14 -11.70
N MET A 52 3.61 9.21 -12.19
CA MET A 52 5.08 9.31 -12.32
C MET A 52 5.85 9.28 -10.99
N TRP A 53 5.21 9.71 -9.91
CA TRP A 53 5.80 9.64 -8.56
C TRP A 53 6.12 8.20 -8.14
N SER A 54 5.39 7.20 -8.66
CA SER A 54 5.60 5.79 -8.32
C SER A 54 6.97 5.25 -8.73
N LEU A 55 7.63 5.87 -9.71
CA LEU A 55 9.00 5.50 -10.12
C LEU A 55 10.04 5.81 -9.04
N LYS A 56 9.72 6.72 -8.12
CA LYS A 56 10.63 7.15 -7.05
C LYS A 56 10.45 6.31 -5.80
N LYS A 57 10.75 5.02 -5.91
CA LYS A 57 10.53 4.00 -4.86
C LYS A 57 10.92 4.47 -3.45
N TRP A 58 12.14 5.00 -3.29
CA TRP A 58 12.65 5.44 -1.99
C TRP A 58 11.84 6.63 -1.42
N GLU A 59 11.43 7.57 -2.26
CA GLU A 59 10.61 8.72 -1.85
C GLU A 59 9.24 8.25 -1.32
N VAL A 60 8.63 7.28 -2.00
CA VAL A 60 7.34 6.69 -1.60
C VAL A 60 7.48 5.93 -0.28
N LEU A 61 8.50 5.08 -0.13
CA LEU A 61 8.74 4.33 1.10
C LEU A 61 9.01 5.27 2.29
N ASN A 62 9.82 6.31 2.10
CA ASN A 62 10.07 7.32 3.13
C ASN A 62 8.79 8.08 3.50
N SER A 63 7.93 8.38 2.52
CA SER A 63 6.64 9.04 2.77
C SER A 63 5.73 8.17 3.64
N ILE A 64 5.69 6.86 3.39
CA ILE A 64 4.95 5.89 4.22
C ILE A 64 5.53 5.85 5.64
N GLU A 65 6.86 5.76 5.78
CA GLU A 65 7.49 5.75 7.10
C GLU A 65 7.19 7.04 7.89
N MET A 66 7.33 8.20 7.25
CA MET A 66 7.04 9.50 7.86
C MET A 66 5.58 9.59 8.30
N GLU A 67 4.65 9.13 7.48
CA GLU A 67 3.22 9.14 7.81
C GLU A 67 2.91 8.20 8.98
N MET A 68 3.46 6.98 9.00
CA MET A 68 3.30 6.06 10.12
C MET A 68 3.87 6.64 11.43
N ARG A 69 5.05 7.28 11.37
CA ARG A 69 5.65 8.00 12.52
C ARG A 69 4.78 9.17 12.98
N ARG A 70 4.28 9.98 12.05
CA ARG A 70 3.38 11.11 12.33
C ARG A 70 2.10 10.65 13.05
N ARG A 71 1.58 9.48 12.68
CA ARG A 71 0.41 8.85 13.32
C ARG A 71 0.74 8.14 14.63
N GLY A 72 2.02 7.95 14.98
CA GLY A 72 2.43 7.10 16.10
C GLY A 72 1.96 5.64 15.94
N SER A 73 1.82 5.17 14.70
CA SER A 73 1.25 3.87 14.38
C SER A 73 2.30 2.87 13.91
N VAL A 74 1.99 1.58 14.06
CA VAL A 74 2.81 0.45 13.62
C VAL A 74 1.90 -0.60 12.97
N GLN A 75 2.47 -1.51 12.17
CA GLN A 75 1.67 -2.57 11.55
C GLN A 75 0.85 -3.35 12.60
N GLY A 76 -0.42 -3.58 12.29
CA GLY A 76 -1.34 -4.35 13.13
C GLY A 76 -1.70 -3.70 14.46
N CYS A 77 -1.46 -2.40 14.67
CA CYS A 77 -1.90 -1.71 15.88
C CYS A 77 -3.43 -1.63 16.01
N LYS A 78 -4.16 -1.76 14.89
CA LYS A 78 -5.63 -1.81 14.79
C LYS A 78 -6.14 -3.19 14.36
N ALA A 79 -5.29 -4.20 14.29
CA ALA A 79 -5.70 -5.54 13.90
C ALA A 79 -6.69 -6.13 14.93
N VAL A 80 -7.84 -6.61 14.46
CA VAL A 80 -8.77 -7.38 15.29
C VAL A 80 -8.13 -8.73 15.60
N LYS A 81 -8.26 -9.21 16.84
CA LYS A 81 -7.80 -10.56 17.21
C LYS A 81 -8.53 -11.57 16.32
N GLN A 82 -7.77 -12.26 15.49
CA GLN A 82 -8.26 -13.44 14.79
C GLN A 82 -7.98 -14.65 15.68
N GLU A 83 -9.04 -15.32 16.14
CA GLU A 83 -8.92 -16.63 16.74
C GLU A 83 -8.67 -17.61 15.61
N PHE A 84 -7.40 -17.96 15.40
CA PHE A 84 -7.07 -19.07 14.53
C PHE A 84 -7.34 -20.34 15.33
N GLU A 85 -8.46 -21.01 15.05
CA GLU A 85 -8.65 -22.39 15.45
C GLU A 85 -7.53 -23.19 14.78
N ASN A 86 -6.53 -23.58 15.57
CA ASN A 86 -5.53 -24.54 15.13
C ASN A 86 -6.28 -25.85 14.85
N GLU A 87 -6.65 -26.11 13.61
CA GLU A 87 -6.92 -27.46 13.16
C GLU A 87 -5.65 -28.27 13.43
N LYS A 88 -5.72 -29.06 14.49
CA LYS A 88 -4.74 -30.09 14.82
C LYS A 88 -4.63 -30.99 13.60
N THR A 89 -3.51 -30.93 12.88
CA THR A 89 -3.13 -32.03 12.01
C THR A 89 -1.87 -32.66 12.60
N THR A 90 -2.11 -33.89 13.06
CA THR A 90 -1.20 -34.91 13.55
C THR A 90 -0.04 -35.17 12.60
#